data_AF-A0AAD8YKA0-F1
#
_entry.id   AF-A0AAD8YKA0-F1
#
_cell.length_a   1.000
_cell.length_b   1.000
_cell.length_c   1.000
_cell.angle_alpha   90.00
_cell.angle_beta   90.00
_cell.angle_gamma   90.00
#
_symmetry.space_group_name_H-M   'P 1'
#
loop_
_entity.id
_entity.type
_entity.pdbx_description
1 polymer ?
#
loop_
_entity_poly.entity_id
_entity_poly.type
_entity_poly.pdbx_seq_one_letter_code
_entity_poly.pdbx_strand_id
1 'polypeptide(L)'
;MVTSELGCATPQIIDDGDYTELELLHAASMIACGKKSNCGSNCLSPQVVVMSKQWKQKDLFREKLLEELKRQPTTPCYYPGSVDKNKSLVDGCKQFGSKCTTIVAPSVSEETAVGEGDHVVLVECGTPGKRVSIPNHSWSKHLAPRFPLLSLTQKR
;
A
#
# COMPACT_ATOMS: atom_id res chain seq x y z
N MET A 1 7.80 35.44 -3.23
CA MET A 1 6.90 34.31 -3.48
C MET A 1 7.51 33.10 -2.81
N VAL A 2 6.79 32.45 -1.88
CA VAL A 2 7.25 31.24 -1.19
C VAL A 2 6.38 30.09 -1.67
N THR A 3 6.99 29.02 -2.18
CA THR A 3 6.33 27.76 -2.50
C THR A 3 6.80 26.69 -1.51
N SER A 4 5.99 25.66 -1.30
CA SER A 4 6.32 24.54 -0.42
C SER A 4 5.76 23.25 -0.99
N GLU A 5 6.57 22.21 -1.00
CA GLU A 5 6.16 20.85 -1.37
C GLU A 5 5.93 20.02 -0.10
N LEU A 6 4.85 19.24 -0.09
CA LEU A 6 4.49 18.34 1.00
C LEU A 6 4.45 16.89 0.52
N GLY A 7 4.47 15.96 1.48
CA GLY A 7 4.23 14.55 1.17
C GLY A 7 2.78 14.30 0.74
N CYS A 8 2.57 13.29 -0.10
CA CYS A 8 1.25 12.83 -0.52
C CYS A 8 1.06 11.36 -0.12
N ALA A 9 -0.19 11.00 0.20
CA ALA A 9 -0.62 9.61 0.31
C ALA A 9 -1.37 9.25 -0.98
N THR A 10 -0.62 8.97 -2.05
CA THR A 10 -1.19 8.86 -3.40
C THR A 10 -2.17 7.68 -3.50
N PRO A 11 -3.46 7.95 -3.79
CA PRO A 11 -4.46 6.90 -3.99
C PRO A 11 -4.38 6.33 -5.40
N GLN A 12 -4.63 5.03 -5.52
CA GLN A 12 -4.86 4.31 -6.77
C GLN A 12 -6.30 3.81 -6.72
N ILE A 13 -7.18 4.37 -7.53
CA ILE A 13 -8.62 4.06 -7.51
C ILE A 13 -8.90 3.13 -8.69
N ILE A 14 -9.45 1.96 -8.39
CA ILE A 14 -9.92 0.99 -9.38
C ILE A 14 -11.45 0.96 -9.29
N ASP A 15 -12.12 1.24 -10.41
CA ASP A 15 -13.57 1.18 -10.50
C ASP A 15 -14.07 -0.29 -10.56
N ASP A 16 -15.39 -0.47 -10.50
CA ASP A 16 -16.04 -1.79 -10.52
C ASP A 16 -16.48 -2.29 -11.89
N GLY A 17 -15.85 -1.79 -12.95
CA GLY A 17 -15.99 -2.32 -14.30
C GLY A 17 -15.64 -3.79 -14.43
N ASP A 18 -15.97 -4.35 -15.59
CA ASP A 18 -15.61 -5.71 -15.97
C ASP A 18 -14.26 -5.67 -16.70
N TYR A 19 -13.22 -6.11 -16.01
CA TYR A 19 -11.86 -6.16 -16.53
C TYR A 19 -11.53 -7.56 -17.09
N THR A 20 -10.76 -7.62 -18.15
CA THR A 20 -10.06 -8.84 -18.55
C THR A 20 -8.93 -9.17 -17.56
N GLU A 21 -8.48 -10.42 -17.54
CA GLU A 21 -7.37 -10.82 -16.67
C GLU A 21 -6.07 -10.03 -16.97
N LEU A 22 -5.82 -9.71 -18.24
CA LEU A 22 -4.67 -8.92 -18.65
C LEU A 22 -4.74 -7.48 -18.16
N GLU A 23 -5.93 -6.86 -18.13
CA GLU A 23 -6.08 -5.50 -17.61
C GLU A 23 -5.92 -5.47 -16.08
N LEU A 24 -6.43 -6.48 -15.37
CA LEU A 24 -6.19 -6.63 -13.93
C LEU A 24 -4.69 -6.78 -13.62
N LEU A 25 -4.00 -7.64 -14.38
CA LEU A 25 -2.57 -7.84 -14.25
C LEU A 25 -1.79 -6.54 -14.55
N HIS A 26 -2.18 -5.82 -15.61
CA HIS A 26 -1.56 -4.55 -15.97
C HIS A 26 -1.71 -3.51 -14.86
N ALA A 27 -2.92 -3.33 -14.33
CA ALA A 27 -3.18 -2.40 -13.23
C ALA A 27 -2.39 -2.79 -11.97
N ALA A 28 -2.39 -4.07 -11.59
CA ALA A 28 -1.61 -4.59 -10.47
C ALA A 28 -0.10 -4.32 -10.64
N SER A 29 0.43 -4.58 -11.84
CA SER A 29 1.84 -4.39 -12.18
C SER A 29 2.27 -2.93 -12.10
N MET A 30 1.43 -2.02 -12.62
CA MET A 30 1.68 -0.57 -12.57
C MET A 30 1.73 -0.05 -11.13
N ILE A 31 0.80 -0.50 -10.28
CA ILE A 31 0.77 -0.12 -8.85
C ILE A 31 2.00 -0.66 -8.12
N ALA A 32 2.35 -1.93 -8.33
CA ALA A 32 3.53 -2.54 -7.71
C ALA A 32 4.82 -1.82 -8.12
N CYS A 33 4.97 -1.53 -9.42
CA CYS A 33 6.13 -0.82 -9.96
C CYS A 33 6.24 0.59 -9.36
N GLY A 34 5.14 1.35 -9.33
CA GLY A 34 5.09 2.67 -8.73
C GLY A 34 5.39 2.66 -7.23
N LYS A 35 4.94 1.62 -6.49
CA LYS A 35 5.23 1.47 -5.06
C LYS A 35 6.70 1.20 -4.82
N LYS A 36 7.32 0.34 -5.62
CA LYS A 36 8.71 -0.11 -5.44
C LYS A 36 9.74 0.84 -6.02
N SER A 37 9.35 1.70 -6.95
CA SER A 37 10.21 2.77 -7.46
C SER A 37 10.77 3.60 -6.30
N ASN A 38 12.11 3.68 -6.22
CA ASN A 38 12.84 4.38 -5.16
C ASN A 38 12.42 3.93 -3.74
N CYS A 39 12.15 2.64 -3.54
CA CYS A 39 11.68 2.06 -2.28
C CYS A 39 10.47 2.82 -1.69
N GLY A 40 9.54 3.27 -2.53
CA GLY A 40 8.34 4.00 -2.11
C GLY A 40 8.60 5.43 -1.61
N SER A 41 9.80 5.95 -1.80
CA SER A 41 10.19 7.28 -1.32
C SER A 41 9.70 8.43 -2.21
N ASN A 42 9.15 8.13 -3.38
CA ASN A 42 8.58 9.13 -4.27
C ASN A 42 7.28 9.73 -3.68
N CYS A 43 7.07 11.04 -3.86
CA CYS A 43 5.84 11.70 -3.39
C CYS A 43 4.57 11.17 -4.09
N LEU A 44 4.70 10.68 -5.32
CA LEU A 44 3.63 10.08 -6.13
C LEU A 44 3.50 8.57 -5.94
N SER A 45 4.31 7.96 -5.06
CA SER A 45 4.30 6.52 -4.85
C SER A 45 2.92 6.07 -4.34
N PRO A 46 2.28 5.06 -4.96
CA PRO A 46 1.05 4.45 -4.45
C PRO A 46 1.15 4.13 -2.96
N GLN A 47 0.33 4.79 -2.13
CA GLN A 47 0.23 4.47 -0.70
C GLN A 47 -1.09 3.82 -0.36
N VAL A 48 -2.10 3.99 -1.21
CA VAL A 48 -3.46 3.56 -0.93
C VAL A 48 -4.08 3.00 -2.19
N VAL A 49 -4.73 1.83 -2.11
CA VAL A 49 -5.52 1.27 -3.20
C VAL A 49 -6.99 1.26 -2.81
N VAL A 50 -7.83 1.88 -3.63
CA VAL A 50 -9.25 2.06 -3.40
C VAL A 50 -10.04 1.25 -4.42
N MET A 51 -10.95 0.42 -3.95
CA MET A 51 -11.77 -0.44 -4.82
C MET A 51 -13.20 -0.45 -4.33
N SER A 52 -14.19 -0.58 -5.23
CA SER A 52 -15.59 -0.73 -4.82
C SER A 52 -15.81 -2.00 -3.98
N LYS A 53 -16.65 -1.90 -2.94
CA LYS A 53 -16.95 -3.02 -2.04
C LYS A 53 -17.67 -4.16 -2.75
N GLN A 54 -18.51 -3.80 -3.72
CA GLN A 54 -19.39 -4.71 -4.46
C GLN A 54 -18.74 -5.24 -5.73
N TRP A 55 -17.51 -4.82 -6.04
CA TRP A 55 -16.79 -5.28 -7.22
C TRP A 55 -16.56 -6.79 -7.16
N LYS A 56 -17.00 -7.48 -8.21
CA LYS A 56 -16.94 -8.95 -8.31
C LYS A 56 -15.50 -9.45 -8.44
N GLN A 57 -14.62 -8.67 -9.07
CA GLN A 57 -13.24 -9.06 -9.35
C GLN A 57 -12.23 -8.56 -8.31
N LYS A 58 -12.69 -7.94 -7.21
CA LYS A 58 -11.80 -7.35 -6.18
C LYS A 58 -10.78 -8.33 -5.60
N ASP A 59 -11.18 -9.58 -5.38
CA ASP A 59 -10.34 -10.57 -4.73
C ASP A 59 -9.31 -11.12 -5.74
N LEU A 60 -9.71 -11.30 -7.00
CA LEU A 60 -8.80 -11.61 -8.10
C LEU A 60 -7.77 -10.50 -8.31
N PHE A 61 -8.19 -9.23 -8.31
CA PHE A 61 -7.27 -8.11 -8.41
C PHE A 61 -6.29 -8.04 -7.24
N ARG A 62 -6.76 -8.27 -6.00
CA ARG A 62 -5.89 -8.35 -4.81
C ARG A 62 -4.84 -9.44 -4.93
N GLU A 63 -5.23 -10.60 -5.45
CA GLU A 63 -4.32 -11.71 -5.73
C GLU A 63 -3.24 -11.28 -6.72
N LYS A 64 -3.62 -10.74 -7.89
CA LYS A 64 -2.65 -10.24 -8.90
C LYS A 64 -1.74 -9.15 -8.32
N LEU A 65 -2.27 -8.22 -7.52
CA LEU A 65 -1.45 -7.20 -6.87
C LEU A 65 -0.44 -7.79 -5.89
N LEU A 66 -0.84 -8.79 -5.10
CA LEU A 66 0.07 -9.48 -4.18
C LEU A 66 1.14 -10.25 -4.94
N GLU A 67 0.79 -10.91 -6.04
CA GLU A 67 1.73 -11.61 -6.93
C GLU A 67 2.75 -10.62 -7.51
N GLU A 68 2.31 -9.50 -8.05
CA GLU A 68 3.18 -8.46 -8.61
C GLU A 68 4.11 -7.85 -7.55
N LEU A 69 3.58 -7.58 -6.36
CA LEU A 69 4.38 -7.10 -5.23
C LEU A 69 5.41 -8.13 -4.75
N LYS A 70 5.21 -9.43 -4.95
CA LYS A 70 6.23 -10.45 -4.66
C LYS A 70 7.23 -10.61 -5.79
N ARG A 71 6.74 -10.56 -7.04
CA ARG A 71 7.50 -10.83 -8.25
C ARG A 71 8.49 -9.72 -8.59
N GLN A 72 8.05 -8.47 -8.55
CA GLN A 72 8.89 -7.34 -8.96
C GLN A 72 10.01 -7.12 -7.94
N PRO A 73 11.23 -6.74 -8.36
CA PRO A 73 12.33 -6.53 -7.42
C PRO A 73 12.10 -5.31 -6.52
N THR A 74 12.81 -5.27 -5.39
CA THR A 74 12.86 -4.14 -4.46
C THR A 74 14.26 -3.54 -4.39
N THR A 75 14.38 -2.34 -3.85
CA THR A 75 15.67 -1.68 -3.59
C THR A 75 15.76 -1.29 -2.11
N PRO A 76 16.96 -1.19 -1.54
CA PRO A 76 17.12 -0.80 -0.15
C PRO A 76 16.60 0.62 0.09
N CYS A 77 16.11 0.84 1.32
CA CYS A 77 15.70 2.16 1.77
C CYS A 77 16.91 3.10 1.78
N TYR A 78 16.86 4.15 0.96
CA TYR A 78 17.95 5.13 0.88
C TYR A 78 18.03 6.07 2.10
N TYR A 79 16.89 6.47 2.65
CA TYR A 79 16.87 7.52 3.68
C TYR A 79 17.05 6.98 5.11
N PRO A 80 17.89 7.62 5.95
CA PRO A 80 18.07 7.23 7.34
C PRO A 80 16.76 7.16 8.14
N GLY A 81 16.60 6.11 8.94
CA GLY A 81 15.43 5.88 9.78
C GLY A 81 14.20 5.34 9.05
N SER A 82 14.22 5.20 7.72
CA SER A 82 13.06 4.70 6.95
C SER A 82 12.63 3.30 7.39
N VAL A 83 13.59 2.45 7.77
CA VAL A 83 13.35 1.09 8.27
C VAL A 83 12.65 1.11 9.63
N ASP A 84 13.16 1.90 10.59
CA ASP A 84 12.54 2.02 11.93
C ASP A 84 11.11 2.54 11.84
N LYS A 85 10.90 3.46 10.91
CA LYS A 85 9.60 4.07 10.68
C LYS A 85 8.63 3.12 9.99
N ASN A 86 9.09 2.33 9.01
CA ASN A 86 8.33 1.21 8.48
C ASN A 86 7.89 0.29 9.64
N LYS A 87 8.84 -0.16 10.46
CA LYS A 87 8.58 -1.03 11.61
C LYS A 87 7.52 -0.45 12.54
N SER A 88 7.59 0.85 12.87
CA SER A 88 6.59 1.52 13.71
C SER A 88 5.17 1.50 13.10
N LEU A 89 5.05 1.60 11.78
CA LEU A 89 3.76 1.53 11.07
C LEU A 89 3.22 0.10 11.09
N VAL A 90 4.09 -0.90 10.92
CA VAL A 90 3.74 -2.32 11.02
C VAL A 90 3.25 -2.64 12.43
N ASP A 91 3.95 -2.19 13.46
CA ASP A 91 3.56 -2.37 14.86
C ASP A 91 2.20 -1.69 15.15
N GLY A 92 1.99 -0.51 14.55
CA GLY A 92 0.72 0.23 14.60
C GLY A 92 -0.39 -0.35 13.72
N CYS A 93 -0.17 -1.42 12.95
CA CYS A 93 -1.11 -1.89 11.93
C CYS A 93 -2.53 -2.16 12.45
N LYS A 94 -2.67 -2.58 13.72
CA LYS A 94 -3.99 -2.81 14.36
C LYS A 94 -4.87 -1.54 14.39
N GLN A 95 -4.26 -0.36 14.33
CA GLN A 95 -4.98 0.92 14.24
C GLN A 95 -5.54 1.16 12.84
N PHE A 96 -4.90 0.60 11.81
CA PHE A 96 -5.18 0.90 10.41
C PHE A 96 -5.98 -0.19 9.69
N GLY A 97 -5.95 -1.44 10.16
CA GLY A 97 -6.63 -2.53 9.46
C GLY A 97 -6.74 -3.84 10.24
N SER A 98 -7.47 -4.79 9.65
CA SER A 98 -7.72 -6.11 10.23
C SER A 98 -6.59 -7.10 9.97
N LYS A 99 -5.76 -6.86 8.95
CA LYS A 99 -4.69 -7.77 8.53
C LYS A 99 -3.52 -6.99 7.95
N CYS A 100 -2.32 -7.44 8.30
CA CYS A 100 -1.03 -6.94 7.81
C CYS A 100 -0.30 -8.07 7.11
N THR A 101 0.22 -7.85 5.91
CA THR A 101 1.02 -8.84 5.20
C THR A 101 2.35 -8.20 4.79
N THR A 102 3.44 -8.73 5.34
CA THR A 102 4.80 -8.35 4.92
C THR A 102 5.16 -9.07 3.62
N ILE A 103 5.61 -8.31 2.64
CA ILE A 103 5.95 -8.78 1.30
C ILE A 103 7.43 -8.55 1.08
N VAL A 104 8.17 -9.66 1.05
CA VAL A 104 9.59 -9.70 0.70
C VAL A 104 9.70 -10.00 -0.79
N ALA A 105 10.65 -9.34 -1.45
CA ALA A 105 10.93 -9.49 -2.86
C ALA A 105 12.44 -9.49 -3.10
N PRO A 106 12.92 -10.08 -4.21
CA PRO A 106 14.33 -10.08 -4.54
C PRO A 106 14.86 -8.65 -4.74
N SER A 107 16.17 -8.47 -4.61
CA SER A 107 16.80 -7.20 -4.97
C SER A 107 16.73 -6.93 -6.48
N VAL A 108 16.83 -5.66 -6.85
CA VAL A 108 16.96 -5.21 -8.24
C VAL A 108 18.24 -5.69 -8.90
N SER A 109 19.31 -5.92 -8.14
CA SER A 109 20.59 -6.41 -8.64
C SER A 109 21.37 -7.16 -7.56
N GLU A 110 22.36 -7.95 -7.97
CA GLU A 110 23.22 -8.71 -7.04
C GLU A 110 24.12 -7.79 -6.21
N GLU A 111 24.49 -6.63 -6.75
CA GLU A 111 25.36 -5.64 -6.08
C GLU A 111 24.62 -4.83 -5.02
N THR A 112 23.29 -4.78 -5.11
CA THR A 112 22.47 -3.99 -4.21
C THR A 112 21.85 -4.92 -3.16
N ALA A 113 22.43 -5.00 -1.97
CA ALA A 113 21.84 -5.82 -0.91
C ALA A 113 20.54 -5.19 -0.38
N VAL A 114 19.51 -6.00 -0.21
CA VAL A 114 18.26 -5.63 0.51
C VAL A 114 18.29 -6.27 1.89
N GLY A 115 18.01 -5.47 2.92
CA GLY A 115 17.96 -5.93 4.31
C GLY A 115 16.57 -6.40 4.72
N GLU A 116 16.45 -6.89 5.97
CA GLU A 116 15.18 -7.32 6.56
C GLU A 116 14.11 -6.20 6.57
N GLY A 117 14.53 -4.94 6.59
CA GLY A 117 13.67 -3.76 6.57
C GLY A 117 13.16 -3.32 5.20
N ASP A 118 13.67 -3.89 4.11
CA ASP A 118 13.40 -3.46 2.74
C ASP A 118 12.24 -4.23 2.11
N HIS A 119 11.13 -4.28 2.84
CA HIS A 119 9.92 -5.01 2.48
C HIS A 119 8.72 -4.07 2.31
N VAL A 120 7.77 -4.48 1.47
CA VAL A 120 6.48 -3.78 1.34
C VAL A 120 5.50 -4.35 2.35
N VAL A 121 4.70 -3.49 2.98
CA VAL A 121 3.66 -3.90 3.92
C VAL A 121 2.30 -3.61 3.31
N LEU A 122 1.48 -4.65 3.15
CA LEU A 122 0.10 -4.54 2.70
C LEU A 122 -0.85 -4.61 3.90
N VAL A 123 -1.58 -3.53 4.14
CA VAL A 123 -2.59 -3.43 5.22
C VAL A 123 -3.99 -3.42 4.62
N GLU A 124 -4.81 -4.37 5.08
CA GLU A 124 -6.22 -4.44 4.73
C GLU A 124 -7.05 -3.55 5.68
N CYS A 125 -7.33 -2.31 5.28
CA CYS A 125 -8.02 -1.33 6.12
C CYS A 125 -9.55 -1.46 6.16
N GLY A 126 -10.11 -2.33 5.32
CA GLY A 126 -11.56 -2.56 5.28
C GLY A 126 -12.33 -1.44 4.58
N THR A 127 -13.59 -1.23 5.00
CA THR A 127 -14.49 -0.24 4.40
C THR A 127 -14.65 0.95 5.34
N PRO A 128 -14.24 2.18 4.95
CA PRO A 128 -14.46 3.38 5.72
C PRO A 128 -15.93 3.57 6.11
N GLY A 129 -16.16 4.05 7.34
CA GLY A 129 -17.51 4.23 7.89
C GLY A 129 -18.18 2.95 8.40
N LYS A 130 -17.65 1.76 8.11
CA LYS A 130 -18.05 0.53 8.82
C LYS A 130 -17.10 0.32 10.00
N ARG A 131 -17.63 0.23 11.22
CA ARG A 131 -16.83 -0.13 12.40
C ARG A 131 -16.20 -1.50 12.16
N VAL A 132 -14.90 -1.53 11.92
CA VAL A 132 -14.09 -2.70 12.23
C VAL A 132 -14.00 -2.71 13.75
N SER A 133 -14.36 -3.81 14.41
CA SER A 133 -14.24 -3.96 15.85
C SER A 133 -12.75 -4.01 16.23
N ILE A 134 -12.12 -2.84 16.31
CA ILE A 134 -10.77 -2.67 16.83
C ILE A 134 -10.92 -2.60 18.36
N PRO A 135 -10.25 -3.47 19.14
CA PRO A 135 -10.24 -3.31 20.59
C PRO A 135 -9.59 -1.97 20.94
N ASN A 136 -10.34 -1.09 21.59
CA ASN A 136 -9.88 0.13 22.25
C ASN A 136 -9.32 1.29 21.40
N HIS A 137 -9.96 1.70 20.30
CA HIS A 137 -9.80 3.09 19.84
C HIS A 137 -11.09 3.68 19.24
N SER A 138 -11.62 4.71 19.92
CA SER A 138 -12.76 5.51 19.49
C SER A 138 -12.27 6.63 18.56
N TRP A 139 -12.49 6.51 17.25
CA TRP A 139 -12.35 7.62 16.32
C TRP A 139 -13.63 8.47 16.32
N SER A 140 -13.51 9.75 16.68
CA SER A 140 -14.62 10.70 16.81
C SER A 140 -15.16 11.19 15.45
N LYS A 141 -16.39 10.74 15.16
CA LYS A 141 -17.56 11.42 14.55
C LYS A 141 -17.49 12.33 13.32
N HIS A 142 -16.35 12.82 12.80
CA HIS A 142 -16.41 13.79 11.70
C HIS A 142 -15.46 13.41 10.56
N LEU A 143 -16.05 13.25 9.36
CA LEU A 143 -15.46 12.97 8.04
C LEU A 143 -15.34 11.48 7.66
N ALA A 144 -16.32 11.00 6.89
CA ALA A 144 -16.21 9.73 6.17
C ALA A 144 -16.32 9.99 4.65
N PRO A 145 -15.28 9.70 3.84
CA PRO A 145 -15.43 9.48 2.41
C PRO A 145 -15.85 8.02 2.14
N ARG A 146 -16.68 7.82 1.10
CA ARG A 146 -17.45 6.59 0.80
C ARG A 146 -16.70 5.44 0.10
N PHE A 147 -15.37 5.34 0.17
CA PHE A 147 -14.64 4.33 -0.63
C PHE A 147 -13.74 3.39 0.20
N PRO A 148 -13.73 2.05 -0.05
CA PRO A 148 -12.83 1.10 0.62
C PRO A 148 -11.36 1.44 0.44
N LEU A 149 -10.57 1.42 1.51
CA LEU A 149 -9.13 1.71 1.49
C LEU A 149 -8.35 0.40 1.73
N LEU A 150 -7.36 0.09 0.91
CA LEU A 150 -6.18 -0.68 1.31
C LEU A 150 -5.05 0.33 1.52
N SER A 151 -4.30 0.19 2.61
CA SER A 151 -3.14 1.03 2.90
C SER A 151 -1.88 0.20 2.68
N LEU A 152 -1.04 0.64 1.74
CA LEU A 152 0.33 0.17 1.56
C LEU A 152 1.25 1.11 2.37
N THR A 153 1.26 0.98 3.70
CA THR A 153 2.06 1.88 4.55
C THR A 153 3.55 1.56 4.49
N GLN A 154 4.34 2.49 3.95
CA GLN A 154 5.75 2.68 4.30
C GLN A 154 6.10 4.16 4.09
N LYS A 155 5.97 4.96 5.15
CA LYS A 155 6.55 6.31 5.38
C LYS A 155 5.96 6.89 6.67
N ARG A 156 6.67 7.65 7.49
CA ARG A 156 7.88 8.43 7.23
C ARG A 156 9.01 7.96 8.05
#